data_AF-B8C7C9-F1
#
_entry.id   AF-B8C7C9-F1
#
_cell.length_a   1.000
_cell.length_b   1.000
_cell.length_c   1.000
_cell.angle_alpha   90.00
_cell.angle_beta   90.00
_cell.angle_gamma   90.00
#
_symmetry.space_group_name_H-M   'P 1'
#
loop_
_entity.id
_entity.type
_entity.pdbx_description
1 polymer ?
#
loop_
_entity_poly.entity_id
_entity_poly.type
_entity_poly.pdbx_seq_one_letter_code
_entity_poly.pdbx_strand_id
1 'polypeptide(L)'
;MNTTSLLFLLALSLLQQLATAQTYLPLSYTIPYHQEECLYERIATPGEHLTSSVFVVSGEELRAAVLIEGPVAPADFDLQNEHLGGGTELQKFLERYAKEGMKMFASGEHGDSMQNVRPVRFTEMLDFEAEEEVYDDAVAEQELPPLHAGGGGRNRHTEEKAVAADDYERRREQKLKRQVEEEVEFDDDFVKLQMERRNKRGGAGGRERQQRRRLQEQATLMAGEPYQKTIEVQSPGWYRLCVRAKVQTIEVEMELRKSSLYGKVDPRTGHVPSLEDVEVHSEIHQLFDKEDDATIIAEEEAIKDEDLSATREQLRILERVYQDIISKQLEERRTWNWRTIHNKHLYSHMVMGNLVETVFYMGITGWQVYTIRKWFGGGPTLGR
;
A
#
# COMPACT_ATOMS: atom_id res chain seq x y z
N MET A 1 -20.64 -38.40 33.92
CA MET A 1 -20.22 -37.67 32.71
C MET A 1 -19.44 -38.64 31.85
N ASN A 2 -19.85 -38.83 30.58
CA ASN A 2 -19.23 -39.82 29.69
C ASN A 2 -17.88 -39.29 29.17
N THR A 3 -16.86 -40.14 29.14
CA THR A 3 -15.51 -39.84 28.65
C THR A 3 -15.51 -39.33 27.20
N THR A 4 -16.50 -39.72 26.40
CA THR A 4 -16.69 -39.25 25.02
C THR A 4 -17.07 -37.77 24.93
N SER A 5 -17.89 -37.25 25.86
CA SER A 5 -18.21 -35.82 25.89
C SER A 5 -17.01 -34.96 26.28
N LEU A 6 -16.10 -35.50 27.10
CA LEU A 6 -14.91 -34.76 27.56
C LEU A 6 -13.85 -34.65 26.46
N LEU A 7 -13.66 -35.72 25.67
CA LEU A 7 -12.82 -35.69 24.46
C LEU A 7 -13.37 -34.76 23.37
N PHE A 8 -14.70 -34.72 23.18
CA PHE A 8 -15.30 -33.83 22.19
C PHE A 8 -15.15 -32.36 22.58
N LEU A 9 -15.31 -32.03 23.87
CA LEU A 9 -15.09 -30.67 24.37
C LEU A 9 -13.61 -30.24 24.28
N LEU A 10 -12.67 -31.15 24.55
CA LEU A 10 -11.22 -30.89 24.37
C LEU A 10 -10.85 -30.68 22.90
N ALA A 11 -11.41 -31.49 21.99
CA ALA A 11 -11.20 -31.30 20.56
C ALA A 11 -11.81 -29.97 20.07
N LEU A 12 -12.99 -29.60 20.57
CA LEU A 12 -13.63 -28.32 20.24
C LEU A 12 -12.85 -27.12 20.78
N SER A 13 -12.28 -27.23 21.99
CA SER A 13 -11.45 -26.16 22.56
C SER A 13 -10.11 -26.01 21.82
N LEU A 14 -9.50 -27.11 21.35
CA LEU A 14 -8.32 -27.03 20.49
C LEU A 14 -8.66 -26.40 19.12
N LEU A 15 -9.79 -26.77 18.49
CA LEU A 15 -10.22 -26.15 17.24
C LEU A 15 -10.54 -24.66 17.40
N GLN A 16 -11.07 -24.24 18.56
CA GLN A 16 -11.34 -22.82 18.84
C GLN A 16 -10.06 -22.02 19.03
N GLN A 17 -8.99 -22.61 19.59
CA GLN A 17 -7.69 -21.94 19.74
C GLN A 17 -6.95 -21.75 18.40
N LEU A 18 -7.12 -22.66 17.44
CA LEU A 18 -6.59 -22.50 16.07
C LEU A 18 -7.30 -21.40 15.27
N ALA A 19 -8.54 -21.02 15.64
CA ALA A 19 -9.31 -20.00 14.94
C ALA A 19 -9.07 -18.57 15.45
N THR A 20 -8.33 -18.40 16.56
CA THR A 20 -7.93 -17.10 17.09
C THR A 20 -6.47 -16.80 16.78
N ALA A 21 -6.02 -17.08 15.56
CA ALA A 21 -4.92 -16.30 15.02
C ALA A 21 -5.40 -14.84 15.08
N GLN A 22 -4.79 -14.06 15.97
CA GLN A 22 -5.07 -12.65 16.11
C GLN A 22 -4.65 -12.01 14.79
N THR A 23 -5.61 -11.94 13.87
CA THR A 23 -5.43 -11.21 12.62
C THR A 23 -5.30 -9.76 13.06
N TYR A 24 -4.07 -9.25 12.97
CA TYR A 24 -3.79 -7.84 13.11
C TYR A 24 -4.86 -7.08 12.32
N LEU A 25 -5.69 -6.31 13.03
CA LEU A 25 -6.63 -5.42 12.37
C LEU A 25 -5.82 -4.19 11.97
N PRO A 26 -5.61 -3.93 10.67
CA PRO A 26 -4.97 -2.70 10.26
C PRO A 26 -5.77 -1.52 10.83
N LEU A 27 -5.08 -0.54 11.39
CA LEU A 27 -5.68 0.66 11.94
C LEU A 27 -6.27 1.48 10.79
N SER A 28 -7.55 1.23 10.50
CA SER A 28 -8.33 2.00 9.53
C SER A 28 -9.00 3.20 10.21
N TYR A 29 -8.90 4.35 9.57
CA TYR A 29 -9.45 5.61 10.02
C TYR A 29 -10.41 6.15 8.97
N THR A 30 -11.63 6.48 9.39
CA THR A 30 -12.57 7.23 8.55
C THR A 30 -12.31 8.73 8.74
N ILE A 31 -11.80 9.39 7.71
CA ILE A 31 -11.46 10.82 7.71
C ILE A 31 -12.56 11.59 6.95
N PRO A 32 -13.38 12.42 7.62
CA PRO A 32 -14.41 13.20 6.96
C PRO A 32 -13.86 14.27 6.02
N TYR A 33 -14.71 14.76 5.13
CA TYR A 33 -14.39 15.86 4.22
C TYR A 33 -13.77 17.08 4.93
N HIS A 34 -12.65 17.56 4.39
CA HIS A 34 -11.83 18.67 4.92
C HIS A 34 -11.22 18.46 6.31
N GLN A 35 -11.33 17.25 6.87
CA GLN A 35 -10.68 16.91 8.12
C GLN A 35 -9.34 16.23 7.86
N GLU A 36 -8.51 16.22 8.91
CA GLU A 36 -7.22 15.55 8.92
C GLU A 36 -7.13 14.67 10.16
N GLU A 37 -6.56 13.49 9.99
CA GLU A 37 -6.22 12.58 11.09
C GLU A 37 -4.70 12.42 11.13
N CYS A 38 -4.13 12.38 12.34
CA CYS A 38 -2.69 12.33 12.53
C CYS A 38 -2.27 11.21 13.50
N LEU A 39 -1.28 10.43 13.11
CA LEU A 39 -0.51 9.55 13.99
C LEU A 39 0.71 10.28 14.53
N TYR A 40 1.09 9.95 15.76
CA TYR A 40 2.25 10.53 16.44
C TYR A 40 3.17 9.41 16.92
N GLU A 41 4.46 9.52 16.64
CA GLU A 41 5.47 8.56 17.08
C GLU A 41 6.64 9.29 17.76
N ARG A 42 7.12 8.75 18.88
CA ARG A 42 8.24 9.30 19.64
C ARG A 42 9.54 8.63 19.22
N ILE A 43 10.48 9.43 18.72
CA ILE A 43 11.82 8.99 18.33
C ILE A 43 12.83 9.49 19.36
N ALA A 44 13.44 8.56 20.08
CA ALA A 44 14.36 8.89 21.17
C ALA A 44 15.81 9.02 20.70
N THR A 45 16.23 8.25 19.70
CA THR A 45 17.61 8.21 19.24
C THR A 45 17.77 8.84 17.85
N PRO A 46 18.77 9.72 17.66
CA PRO A 46 19.11 10.21 16.32
C PRO A 46 19.67 9.08 15.44
N GLY A 47 19.52 9.21 14.13
CA GLY A 47 19.90 8.20 13.13
C GLY A 47 18.91 7.03 13.00
N GLU A 48 17.79 7.08 13.72
CA GLU A 48 16.73 6.08 13.60
C GLU A 48 15.96 6.26 12.28
N HIS A 49 15.51 5.16 11.68
CA HIS A 49 14.67 5.22 10.49
C HIS A 49 13.21 5.22 10.88
N LEU A 50 12.45 6.15 10.31
CA LEU A 50 10.99 6.25 10.47
C LEU A 50 10.34 6.03 9.12
N THR A 51 9.45 5.03 9.04
CA THR A 51 8.68 4.71 7.84
C THR A 51 7.21 5.02 8.06
N SER A 52 6.64 5.89 7.24
CA SER A 52 5.20 6.08 7.15
C SER A 52 4.61 5.20 6.06
N SER A 53 3.46 4.58 6.32
CA SER A 53 2.65 3.82 5.36
C SER A 53 1.26 4.42 5.31
N VAL A 54 0.73 4.69 4.12
CA VAL A 54 -0.64 5.20 3.91
C VAL A 54 -1.29 4.45 2.76
N PHE A 55 -2.47 3.88 3.00
CA PHE A 55 -3.28 3.23 1.96
C PHE A 55 -4.72 3.72 2.04
N VAL A 56 -5.26 4.23 0.93
CA VAL A 56 -6.66 4.68 0.89
C VAL A 56 -7.55 3.46 0.63
N VAL A 57 -8.21 2.99 1.68
CA VAL A 57 -9.06 1.80 1.65
C VAL A 57 -10.36 2.08 0.94
N SER A 58 -11.01 3.23 1.16
CA SER A 58 -12.30 3.52 0.52
C SER A 58 -12.58 5.02 0.36
N GLY A 59 -13.41 5.37 -0.62
CA GLY A 59 -13.81 6.72 -0.99
C GLY A 59 -14.51 6.72 -2.36
N GLU A 60 -15.24 7.78 -2.69
CA GLU A 60 -15.70 8.09 -4.06
C GLU A 60 -14.53 8.45 -5.01
N GLU A 61 -13.69 9.44 -4.68
CA GLU A 61 -12.29 9.63 -5.14
C GLU A 61 -11.23 9.04 -4.15
N LEU A 62 -10.33 8.17 -4.63
CA LEU A 62 -9.21 7.62 -3.85
C LEU A 62 -8.00 8.58 -3.79
N ARG A 63 -8.24 9.79 -3.29
CA ARG A 63 -7.24 10.88 -3.21
C ARG A 63 -7.05 11.38 -1.79
N ALA A 64 -5.80 11.47 -1.36
CA ALA A 64 -5.46 11.94 -0.01
C ALA A 64 -4.20 12.82 0.01
N ALA A 65 -4.22 13.90 0.79
CA ALA A 65 -3.01 14.69 1.04
C ALA A 65 -2.30 14.11 2.25
N VAL A 66 -1.05 13.69 2.07
CA VAL A 66 -0.20 13.15 3.14
C VAL A 66 0.83 14.19 3.56
N LEU A 67 1.00 14.34 4.87
CA LEU A 67 1.95 15.24 5.50
C LEU A 67 2.75 14.44 6.54
N ILE A 68 4.05 14.33 6.34
CA ILE A 68 4.97 13.79 7.35
C ILE A 68 5.80 14.95 7.86
N GLU A 69 5.76 15.22 9.15
CA GLU A 69 6.61 16.27 9.73
C GLU A 69 7.10 15.95 11.13
N GLY A 70 8.26 16.52 11.45
CA GLY A 70 8.80 16.48 12.80
C GLY A 70 10.24 16.98 12.92
N PRO A 71 10.76 17.09 14.15
CA PRO A 71 10.00 16.88 15.38
C PRO A 71 8.97 18.00 15.59
N VAL A 72 7.79 17.70 16.12
CA VAL A 72 6.72 18.65 16.49
C VAL A 72 6.69 18.95 17.99
N ALA A 73 7.37 18.11 18.78
CA ALA A 73 7.61 18.29 20.21
C ALA A 73 8.94 17.59 20.62
N PRO A 74 9.58 18.01 21.74
CA PRO A 74 10.82 17.40 22.24
C PRO A 74 10.68 15.93 22.62
N ALA A 75 11.76 15.16 22.50
CA ALA A 75 11.78 13.74 22.86
C ALA A 75 11.67 13.50 24.38
N ASP A 76 11.98 14.50 25.19
CA ASP A 76 12.04 14.40 26.65
C ASP A 76 10.65 14.26 27.29
N PHE A 77 9.57 14.52 26.53
CA PHE A 77 8.21 14.31 27.00
C PHE A 77 7.88 12.82 27.04
N ASP A 78 7.79 12.30 28.26
CA ASP A 78 7.29 10.96 28.50
C ASP A 78 5.78 10.98 28.75
N LEU A 79 5.02 10.32 27.88
CA LEU A 79 3.58 10.13 28.10
C LEU A 79 3.29 9.29 29.34
N GLN A 80 4.26 8.49 29.80
CA GLN A 80 4.08 7.58 30.95
C GLN A 80 4.20 8.29 32.30
N ASN A 81 4.66 9.54 32.35
CA ASN A 81 4.64 10.32 33.58
C ASN A 81 3.21 10.84 33.86
N GLU A 82 2.34 9.94 34.33
CA GLU A 82 0.94 10.24 34.70
C GLU A 82 0.84 11.38 35.71
N HIS A 83 1.82 11.53 36.60
CA HIS A 83 1.83 12.56 37.63
C HIS A 83 1.99 13.99 37.11
N LEU A 84 2.40 14.20 35.86
CA LEU A 84 2.63 15.53 35.27
C LEU A 84 1.62 15.89 34.17
N GLY A 85 0.66 15.01 33.86
CA GLY A 85 -0.33 15.28 32.82
C GLY A 85 0.30 15.39 31.43
N GLY A 86 1.21 14.47 31.09
CA GLY A 86 2.01 14.51 29.85
C GLY A 86 1.22 14.72 28.56
N GLY A 87 -0.02 14.20 28.47
CA GLY A 87 -0.90 14.47 27.33
C GLY A 87 -1.27 15.94 27.15
N THR A 88 -1.48 16.67 28.25
CA THR A 88 -1.81 18.12 28.21
C THR A 88 -0.61 18.98 27.81
N GLU A 89 0.61 18.55 28.16
CA GLU A 89 1.83 19.25 27.75
C GLU A 89 2.10 19.04 26.27
N LEU A 90 2.00 17.80 25.78
CA LEU A 90 2.09 17.50 24.35
C LEU A 90 1.07 18.33 23.56
N GLN A 91 -0.18 18.38 24.02
CA GLN A 91 -1.23 19.19 23.38
C GLN A 91 -0.86 20.68 23.31
N LYS A 92 -0.30 21.27 24.38
CA LYS A 92 0.18 22.67 24.37
C LYS A 92 1.30 22.88 23.35
N PHE A 93 2.23 21.93 23.22
CA PHE A 93 3.28 21.97 22.20
C PHE A 93 2.69 21.90 20.80
N LEU A 94 1.73 21.01 20.56
CA LEU A 94 1.05 20.89 19.26
C LEU A 94 0.27 22.16 18.91
N GLU A 95 -0.45 22.76 19.85
CA GLU A 95 -1.14 24.03 19.64
C GLU A 95 -0.17 25.18 19.32
N ARG A 96 1.01 25.20 19.95
CA ARG A 96 2.04 26.18 19.65
C ARG A 96 2.68 25.92 18.29
N TYR A 97 3.03 24.67 17.99
CA TYR A 97 3.54 24.25 16.69
C TYR A 97 2.56 24.62 15.57
N ALA A 98 1.25 24.45 15.79
CA ALA A 98 0.24 24.87 14.82
C ALA A 98 0.24 26.39 14.56
N LYS A 99 0.60 27.22 15.54
CA LYS A 99 0.66 28.69 15.43
C LYS A 99 1.98 29.18 14.85
N GLU A 100 3.10 28.65 15.32
CA GLU A 100 4.46 29.13 15.02
C GLU A 100 5.14 28.33 13.91
N GLY A 101 4.70 27.08 13.69
CA GLY A 101 5.31 26.13 12.77
C GLY A 101 6.77 25.84 13.13
N MET A 102 7.58 25.59 12.10
CA MET A 102 9.01 25.31 12.25
C MET A 102 9.83 26.46 12.89
N LYS A 103 9.24 27.65 13.09
CA LYS A 103 9.95 28.77 13.72
C LYS A 103 10.20 28.54 15.22
N MET A 104 9.41 27.69 15.86
CA MET A 104 9.58 27.40 17.30
C MET A 104 10.90 26.72 17.65
N PHE A 105 11.59 26.12 16.67
CA PHE A 105 12.91 25.50 16.86
C PHE A 105 14.07 26.46 16.61
N ALA A 106 13.81 27.64 16.06
CA ALA A 106 14.85 28.61 15.73
C ALA A 106 15.18 29.55 16.90
N SER A 107 14.25 29.76 17.84
CA SER A 107 14.40 30.78 18.90
C SER A 107 15.25 30.32 20.08
N GLY A 108 15.56 29.03 20.21
CA GLY A 108 16.32 28.48 21.35
C GLY A 108 15.63 28.63 22.71
N GLU A 109 14.40 29.15 22.75
CA GLU A 109 13.66 29.42 23.99
C GLU A 109 13.12 28.15 24.66
N HIS A 110 13.23 26.98 24.04
CA HIS A 110 12.43 25.79 24.38
C HIS A 110 13.27 24.58 24.82
N GLY A 111 14.40 24.87 25.49
CA GLY A 111 15.30 23.86 26.03
C GLY A 111 16.44 23.51 25.10
N ASP A 112 17.54 23.01 25.68
CA ASP A 112 18.75 22.66 24.94
C ASP A 112 18.50 21.53 23.93
N SER A 113 17.53 20.66 24.18
CA SER A 113 17.15 19.56 23.28
C SER A 113 16.51 19.99 21.97
N MET A 114 16.08 21.26 21.86
CA MET A 114 15.43 21.82 20.66
C MET A 114 16.33 22.79 19.89
N GLN A 115 17.56 23.05 20.34
CA GLN A 115 18.51 23.89 19.62
C GLN A 115 19.12 23.15 18.43
N ASN A 116 19.23 23.81 17.28
CA ASN A 116 19.82 23.27 16.04
C ASN A 116 19.06 22.05 15.44
N VAL A 117 17.80 21.87 15.80
CA VAL A 117 16.94 20.85 15.20
C VAL A 117 16.74 21.15 13.72
N ARG A 118 16.88 20.12 12.88
CA ARG A 118 16.58 20.20 11.45
C ARG A 118 15.19 19.62 11.21
N PRO A 119 14.14 20.46 11.12
CA PRO A 119 12.80 19.97 10.93
C PRO A 119 12.68 19.32 9.55
N VAL A 120 11.98 18.20 9.54
CA VAL A 120 11.61 17.44 8.35
C VAL A 120 10.15 17.74 8.06
N ARG A 121 9.83 18.06 6.81
CA ARG A 121 8.45 18.22 6.34
C ARG A 121 8.33 17.75 4.90
N PHE A 122 7.55 16.71 4.70
CA PHE A 122 7.18 16.18 3.40
C PHE A 122 5.68 16.34 3.22
N THR A 123 5.26 16.79 2.05
CA THR A 123 3.85 16.92 1.72
C THR A 123 3.66 16.39 0.32
N GLU A 124 2.78 15.41 0.18
CA GLU A 124 2.53 14.73 -1.07
C GLU A 124 1.02 14.57 -1.28
N MET A 125 0.60 14.59 -2.54
CA MET A 125 -0.79 14.33 -2.92
C MET A 125 -0.82 12.94 -3.51
N LEU A 126 -1.46 12.01 -2.81
CA LEU A 126 -1.66 10.65 -3.29
C LEU A 126 -2.91 10.60 -4.15
N ASP A 127 -2.79 9.98 -5.31
CA ASP A 127 -3.87 9.77 -6.26
C ASP A 127 -3.83 8.30 -6.71
N PHE A 128 -4.68 7.47 -6.09
CA PHE A 128 -4.75 6.03 -6.39
C PHE A 128 -5.67 5.74 -7.60
N GLU A 129 -6.27 6.77 -8.19
CA GLU A 129 -7.11 6.69 -9.40
C GLU A 129 -6.43 7.22 -10.64
N ALA A 130 -5.20 7.74 -10.53
CA ALA A 130 -4.41 8.06 -11.69
C ALA A 130 -4.16 6.76 -12.45
N GLU A 131 -5.00 6.49 -13.46
CA GLU A 131 -4.72 5.46 -14.45
C GLU A 131 -3.29 5.71 -14.90
N GLU A 132 -2.44 4.70 -14.73
CA GLU A 132 -1.15 4.72 -15.39
C GLU A 132 -1.50 4.87 -16.86
N GLU A 133 -1.33 6.09 -17.39
CA GLU A 133 -1.35 6.33 -18.81
C GLU A 133 -0.20 5.47 -19.32
N VAL A 134 -0.51 4.21 -19.62
CA VAL A 134 0.36 3.31 -20.33
C VAL A 134 0.56 4.05 -21.63
N TYR A 135 1.67 4.78 -21.68
CA TYR A 135 2.16 5.34 -22.91
C TYR A 135 2.30 4.09 -23.78
N ASP A 136 1.34 3.93 -24.70
CA ASP A 136 1.43 3.06 -25.85
C ASP A 136 2.62 3.58 -26.67
N ASP A 137 3.82 3.40 -26.14
CA ASP A 137 5.07 3.49 -26.85
C ASP A 137 4.95 2.36 -27.85
N ALA A 138 4.40 2.75 -29.00
CA ALA A 138 4.06 1.96 -30.14
C ALA A 138 5.01 0.77 -30.26
N VAL A 139 4.60 -0.36 -29.68
CA VAL A 139 5.03 -1.66 -30.16
C VAL A 139 4.46 -1.66 -31.55
N ALA A 140 5.29 -1.23 -32.50
CA ALA A 140 4.99 -1.26 -33.91
C ALA A 140 4.46 -2.68 -34.16
N GLU A 141 3.13 -2.78 -34.35
CA GLU A 141 2.48 -4.01 -34.75
C GLU A 141 3.16 -4.38 -36.06
N GLN A 142 4.12 -5.28 -35.96
CA GLN A 142 4.75 -5.89 -37.10
C GLN A 142 3.66 -6.80 -37.65
N GLU A 143 2.86 -6.26 -38.56
CA GLU A 143 1.76 -6.92 -39.25
C GLU A 143 2.21 -8.33 -39.65
N LEU A 144 1.72 -9.33 -38.91
CA LEU A 144 1.94 -10.72 -39.25
C LEU A 144 1.25 -10.95 -40.60
N PRO A 145 1.96 -11.46 -41.62
CA PRO A 145 1.41 -11.61 -42.95
C PRO A 145 0.19 -12.54 -42.94
N PRO A 146 -0.82 -12.26 -43.78
CA PRO A 146 -2.07 -13.00 -43.77
C PRO A 146 -1.83 -14.48 -44.09
N LEU A 147 -2.18 -15.37 -43.16
CA LEU A 147 -2.19 -16.81 -43.35
C LEU A 147 -3.22 -17.17 -44.42
N HIS A 148 -2.73 -17.63 -45.56
CA HIS A 148 -3.53 -18.12 -46.67
C HIS A 148 -4.38 -19.33 -46.25
N ALA A 149 -5.70 -19.19 -46.34
CA ALA A 149 -6.67 -20.25 -46.18
C ALA A 149 -6.62 -21.23 -47.37
N GLY A 150 -5.90 -22.33 -47.22
CA GLY A 150 -5.94 -23.50 -48.10
C GLY A 150 -6.79 -24.61 -47.50
N GLY A 151 -7.95 -24.88 -48.09
CA GLY A 151 -8.88 -25.91 -47.64
C GLY A 151 -8.44 -27.35 -47.98
N GLY A 152 -8.94 -28.30 -47.16
CA GLY A 152 -9.11 -29.69 -47.54
C GLY A 152 -8.15 -30.69 -46.87
N GLY A 153 -8.57 -31.27 -45.74
CA GLY A 153 -7.86 -32.43 -45.16
C GLY A 153 -8.31 -32.82 -43.75
N ARG A 154 -9.51 -33.38 -43.61
CA ARG A 154 -9.93 -34.06 -42.36
C ARG A 154 -9.07 -35.31 -42.16
N ASN A 155 -7.94 -35.17 -41.47
CA ASN A 155 -7.27 -36.19 -40.62
C ASN A 155 -5.90 -35.72 -40.08
N ARG A 156 -5.61 -34.41 -40.01
CA ARG A 156 -4.37 -33.82 -39.47
C ARG A 156 -4.52 -33.05 -38.15
N HIS A 157 -5.70 -33.08 -37.52
CA HIS A 157 -6.01 -32.24 -36.36
C HIS A 157 -5.33 -32.64 -35.04
N THR A 158 -4.69 -33.81 -34.95
CA THR A 158 -4.07 -34.28 -33.72
C THR A 158 -2.59 -33.91 -33.61
N GLU A 159 -1.85 -33.82 -34.72
CA GLU A 159 -0.43 -33.37 -34.71
C GLU A 159 -0.31 -31.85 -34.64
N GLU A 160 -1.22 -31.09 -35.27
CA GLU A 160 -1.17 -29.63 -35.29
C GLU A 160 -1.46 -28.99 -33.91
N LYS A 161 -2.24 -29.67 -33.06
CA LYS A 161 -2.45 -29.25 -31.66
C LYS A 161 -1.21 -29.45 -30.77
N ALA A 162 -0.39 -30.47 -31.04
CA ALA A 162 0.84 -30.70 -30.28
C ALA A 162 1.91 -29.64 -30.62
N VAL A 163 2.00 -29.23 -31.89
CA VAL A 163 2.91 -28.15 -32.32
C VAL A 163 2.47 -26.80 -31.77
N ALA A 164 1.15 -26.52 -31.70
CA ALA A 164 0.63 -25.29 -31.12
C ALA A 164 0.86 -25.18 -29.59
N ALA A 165 0.92 -26.32 -28.88
CA ALA A 165 1.23 -26.34 -27.45
C ALA A 165 2.72 -26.06 -27.18
N ASP A 166 3.64 -26.64 -27.98
CA ASP A 166 5.09 -26.38 -27.87
C ASP A 166 5.44 -24.90 -28.16
N ASP A 167 4.76 -24.31 -29.13
CA ASP A 167 4.97 -22.90 -29.51
C ASP A 167 4.45 -21.92 -28.44
N TYR A 168 3.42 -22.32 -27.68
CA TYR A 168 2.93 -21.54 -26.53
C TYR A 168 3.91 -21.58 -25.35
N GLU A 169 4.49 -22.74 -25.03
CA GLU A 169 5.48 -22.85 -23.96
C GLU A 169 6.76 -22.08 -24.27
N ARG A 170 7.27 -22.14 -25.50
CA ARG A 170 8.44 -21.31 -25.90
C ARG A 170 8.19 -19.82 -25.78
N ARG A 171 6.99 -19.34 -26.16
CA ARG A 171 6.65 -17.92 -26.00
C ARG A 171 6.56 -17.53 -24.52
N ARG A 172 6.07 -18.42 -23.67
CA ARG A 172 6.01 -18.20 -22.22
C ARG A 172 7.40 -18.16 -21.60
N GLU A 173 8.29 -19.09 -21.95
CA GLU A 173 9.69 -19.07 -21.49
C GLU A 173 10.46 -17.86 -22.00
N GLN A 174 10.26 -17.44 -23.26
CA GLN A 174 10.90 -16.23 -23.78
C GLN A 174 10.41 -14.96 -23.07
N LYS A 175 9.11 -14.88 -22.73
CA LYS A 175 8.59 -13.77 -21.93
C LYS A 175 9.18 -13.76 -20.52
N LEU A 176 9.23 -14.91 -19.87
CA LEU A 176 9.81 -15.02 -18.54
C LEU A 176 11.30 -14.66 -18.54
N LYS A 177 12.04 -15.11 -19.56
CA LYS A 177 13.47 -14.79 -19.70
C LYS A 177 13.72 -13.31 -19.95
N ARG A 178 12.84 -12.63 -20.72
CA ARG A 178 12.90 -11.18 -20.89
C ARG A 178 12.61 -10.44 -19.59
N GLN A 179 11.61 -10.85 -18.82
CA GLN A 179 11.32 -10.25 -17.51
C GLN A 179 12.51 -10.36 -16.56
N VAL A 180 13.17 -11.52 -16.52
CA VAL A 180 14.38 -11.72 -15.71
C VAL A 180 15.56 -10.88 -16.23
N GLU A 181 15.77 -10.77 -17.54
CA GLU A 181 16.83 -9.90 -18.10
C GLU A 181 16.54 -8.40 -17.83
N GLU A 182 15.27 -7.98 -17.88
CA GLU A 182 14.84 -6.61 -17.60
C GLU A 182 14.98 -6.26 -16.10
N GLU A 183 14.65 -7.18 -15.18
CA GLU A 183 14.92 -7.02 -13.75
C GLU A 183 16.42 -6.89 -13.45
N VAL A 184 17.27 -7.65 -14.15
CA VAL A 184 18.74 -7.58 -13.98
C VAL A 184 19.31 -6.25 -14.50
N GLU A 185 18.77 -5.69 -15.59
CA GLU A 185 19.20 -4.37 -16.08
C GLU A 185 18.75 -3.21 -15.16
N PHE A 186 17.60 -3.34 -14.48
CA PHE A 186 17.12 -2.33 -13.53
C PHE A 186 18.03 -2.16 -12.30
N ASP A 187 18.63 -3.25 -11.81
CA ASP A 187 19.57 -3.22 -10.69
C ASP A 187 20.88 -2.46 -11.05
N ASP A 188 21.37 -2.61 -12.28
CA ASP A 188 22.59 -1.94 -12.74
C ASP A 188 22.41 -0.43 -12.94
N ASP A 189 21.24 0.01 -13.42
CA ASP A 189 20.93 1.43 -13.60
C ASP A 189 20.65 2.15 -12.27
N PHE A 190 20.14 1.45 -11.25
CA PHE A 190 19.98 2.01 -9.91
C PHE A 190 21.33 2.35 -9.26
N VAL A 191 22.32 1.47 -9.39
CA VAL A 191 23.70 1.71 -8.90
C VAL A 191 24.37 2.85 -9.66
N LYS A 192 24.15 2.94 -10.97
CA LYS A 192 24.67 4.02 -11.83
C LYS A 192 24.06 5.38 -11.50
N LEU A 193 22.75 5.44 -11.21
CA LEU A 193 22.05 6.64 -10.75
C LEU A 193 22.56 7.14 -9.39
N GLN A 194 22.92 6.23 -8.48
CA GLN A 194 23.58 6.61 -7.23
C GLN A 194 24.98 7.22 -7.46
N MET A 195 25.78 6.64 -8.37
CA MET A 195 27.11 7.18 -8.69
C MET A 195 27.03 8.55 -9.40
N GLU A 196 26.07 8.76 -10.29
CA GLU A 196 25.91 10.03 -11.01
C GLU A 196 25.44 11.18 -10.07
N ARG A 197 24.58 10.87 -9.07
CA ARG A 197 24.15 11.84 -8.04
C ARG A 197 25.32 12.31 -7.16
N ARG A 198 26.38 11.51 -7.00
CA ARG A 198 27.59 11.88 -6.27
C ARG A 198 28.47 12.86 -7.06
N ASN A 199 28.51 12.75 -8.39
CA ASN A 199 29.33 13.63 -9.25
C ASN A 199 28.65 14.97 -9.61
N LYS A 200 27.32 15.08 -9.57
CA LYS A 200 26.58 16.31 -9.99
C LYS A 200 26.39 17.39 -8.91
N ARG A 201 26.95 17.24 -7.69
CA ARG A 201 26.82 18.23 -6.59
C ARG A 201 27.63 19.54 -6.77
N GLY A 202 28.26 19.78 -7.92
CA GLY A 202 29.11 20.94 -8.19
C GLY A 202 28.50 22.15 -8.94
N GLY A 203 27.20 22.18 -9.26
CA GLY A 203 26.62 23.25 -10.09
C GLY A 203 25.24 23.72 -9.63
N ALA A 204 25.21 24.56 -8.60
CA ALA A 204 23.98 25.08 -7.97
C ALA A 204 23.55 26.42 -8.59
N GLY A 205 22.28 26.52 -9.00
CA GLY A 205 21.64 27.80 -9.31
C GLY A 205 20.38 27.70 -10.17
N GLY A 206 20.39 26.88 -11.22
CA GLY A 206 19.26 26.74 -12.16
C GLY A 206 18.43 25.45 -12.01
N ARG A 207 19.04 24.37 -11.48
CA ARG A 207 18.42 23.03 -11.43
C ARG A 207 17.42 22.83 -10.31
N GLU A 208 17.49 23.61 -9.23
CA GLU A 208 16.63 23.43 -8.05
C GLU A 208 15.15 23.72 -8.34
N ARG A 209 14.85 24.66 -9.25
CA ARG A 209 13.48 24.94 -9.72
C ARG A 209 12.92 23.84 -10.63
N GLN A 210 13.75 23.24 -11.47
CA GLN A 210 13.33 22.13 -12.34
C GLN A 210 13.23 20.81 -11.58
N GLN A 211 14.09 20.62 -10.58
CA GLN A 211 14.07 19.48 -9.66
C GLN A 211 12.88 19.56 -8.69
N ARG A 212 12.44 20.77 -8.28
CA ARG A 212 11.15 20.93 -7.58
C ARG A 212 9.94 20.61 -8.44
N ARG A 213 9.99 20.85 -9.77
CA ARG A 213 8.92 20.43 -10.70
C ARG A 213 8.91 18.91 -10.93
N ARG A 214 10.07 18.24 -10.84
CA ARG A 214 10.17 16.76 -10.90
C ARG A 214 9.88 16.08 -9.57
N LEU A 215 10.14 16.71 -8.43
CA LEU A 215 9.62 16.25 -7.12
C LEU A 215 8.11 16.42 -6.98
N GLN A 216 7.47 17.00 -7.99
CA GLN A 216 6.02 17.05 -8.19
C GLN A 216 5.57 16.02 -9.24
N GLU A 217 6.45 15.11 -9.69
CA GLU A 217 6.03 13.81 -10.21
C GLU A 217 5.27 13.17 -9.06
N GLN A 218 3.94 13.17 -9.16
CA GLN A 218 3.07 12.40 -8.29
C GLN A 218 3.67 10.99 -8.28
N ALA A 219 3.97 10.44 -7.10
CA ALA A 219 4.31 9.04 -7.03
C ALA A 219 3.12 8.26 -7.60
N THR A 220 3.29 7.76 -8.83
CA THR A 220 2.34 6.84 -9.44
C THR A 220 2.41 5.59 -8.60
N LEU A 221 1.38 5.38 -7.79
CA LEU A 221 1.28 4.24 -6.91
C LEU A 221 0.75 3.07 -7.72
N MET A 222 1.40 1.91 -7.59
CA MET A 222 0.84 0.69 -8.15
C MET A 222 -0.47 0.36 -7.43
N ALA A 223 -1.48 -0.05 -8.20
CA ALA A 223 -2.80 -0.34 -7.66
C ALA A 223 -2.71 -1.48 -6.62
N GLY A 224 -3.11 -1.20 -5.38
CA GLY A 224 -3.10 -2.16 -4.28
C GLY A 224 -1.91 -2.07 -3.33
N GLU A 225 -0.88 -1.28 -3.64
CA GLU A 225 0.26 -1.06 -2.75
C GLU A 225 0.09 0.19 -1.86
N PRO A 226 0.48 0.14 -0.58
CA PRO A 226 0.49 1.32 0.29
C PRO A 226 1.59 2.29 -0.15
N TYR A 227 1.30 3.59 -0.09
CA TYR A 227 2.35 4.61 -0.20
C TYR A 227 3.27 4.51 1.02
N GLN A 228 4.55 4.24 0.79
CA GLN A 228 5.55 4.12 1.84
C GLN A 228 6.66 5.16 1.69
N LYS A 229 7.06 5.76 2.82
CA LYS A 229 8.16 6.72 2.86
C LYS A 229 9.02 6.52 4.10
N THR A 230 10.29 6.18 3.89
CA THR A 230 11.30 6.11 4.95
C THR A 230 12.11 7.39 5.02
N ILE A 231 12.35 7.87 6.23
CA ILE A 231 13.25 8.99 6.52
C ILE A 231 14.24 8.59 7.62
N GLU A 232 15.48 9.05 7.50
CA GLU A 232 16.45 8.97 8.58
C GLU A 232 16.28 10.19 9.50
N VAL A 233 15.96 9.93 10.77
CA VAL A 233 15.65 10.95 11.76
C VAL A 233 16.94 11.57 12.28
N GLN A 234 17.20 12.83 11.90
CA GLN A 234 18.41 13.54 12.35
C GLN A 234 18.31 14.08 13.78
N SER A 235 17.10 14.39 14.25
CA SER A 235 16.87 15.03 15.55
C SER A 235 15.81 14.24 16.31
N PRO A 236 16.05 13.85 17.58
CA PRO A 236 15.06 13.13 18.36
C PRO A 236 13.85 14.04 18.67
N GLY A 237 12.67 13.44 18.75
CA GLY A 237 11.44 14.14 19.08
C GLY A 237 10.19 13.39 18.64
N TRP A 238 9.05 14.07 18.75
CA TRP A 238 7.77 13.55 18.27
C TRP A 238 7.62 13.83 16.78
N TYR A 239 7.39 12.81 15.98
CA TYR A 239 7.08 12.93 14.56
C TYR A 239 5.61 12.64 14.33
N ARG A 240 5.01 13.28 13.33
CA ARG A 240 3.62 13.04 12.97
C ARG A 240 3.43 12.72 11.50
N LEU A 241 2.52 11.79 11.24
CA LEU A 241 1.98 11.46 9.93
C LEU A 241 0.52 11.90 9.93
N CYS A 242 0.19 12.90 9.12
CA CYS A 242 -1.17 13.39 8.95
C CYS A 242 -1.68 13.06 7.56
N VAL A 243 -2.92 12.62 7.47
CA VAL A 243 -3.64 12.38 6.22
C VAL A 243 -4.86 13.27 6.21
N ARG A 244 -5.03 14.04 5.13
CA ARG A 244 -6.13 14.99 4.96
C ARG A 244 -7.00 14.61 3.78
N ALA A 245 -8.29 14.51 4.04
CA ALA A 245 -9.30 14.29 3.02
C ALA A 245 -9.70 15.62 2.36
N LYS A 246 -9.34 15.82 1.09
CA LYS A 246 -9.53 17.12 0.40
C LYS A 246 -10.87 17.27 -0.29
N VAL A 247 -11.38 16.21 -0.88
CA VAL A 247 -12.56 16.26 -1.78
C VAL A 247 -13.80 15.67 -1.12
N GLN A 248 -13.64 14.71 -0.22
CA GLN A 248 -14.73 13.91 0.34
C GLN A 248 -14.26 13.14 1.58
N THR A 249 -15.15 12.36 2.19
CA THR A 249 -14.78 11.39 3.24
C THR A 249 -14.03 10.20 2.63
N ILE A 250 -12.93 9.80 3.27
CA ILE A 250 -12.12 8.64 2.88
C ILE A 250 -11.90 7.73 4.08
N GLU A 251 -11.71 6.44 3.83
CA GLU A 251 -11.19 5.48 4.81
C GLU A 251 -9.73 5.18 4.45
N VAL A 252 -8.83 5.32 5.42
CA VAL A 252 -7.39 5.14 5.20
C VAL A 252 -6.79 4.22 6.25
N GLU A 253 -5.91 3.33 5.83
CA GLU A 253 -4.97 2.62 6.69
C GLU A 253 -3.71 3.47 6.82
N MET A 254 -3.32 3.78 8.06
CA MET A 254 -2.14 4.56 8.36
C MET A 254 -1.25 3.81 9.34
N GLU A 255 0.05 3.81 9.09
CA GLU A 255 1.03 3.22 9.99
C GLU A 255 2.28 4.08 10.07
N LEU A 256 2.86 4.19 11.26
CA LEU A 256 4.12 4.88 11.50
C LEU A 256 5.06 3.92 12.24
N ARG A 257 6.15 3.52 11.58
CA ARG A 257 7.05 2.45 12.02
C ARG A 257 8.45 3.00 12.26
N LYS A 258 9.05 2.68 13.40
CA LYS A 258 10.41 3.12 13.74
C LYS A 258 11.36 1.95 13.90
N SER A 259 12.61 2.10 13.44
CA SER A 259 13.55 0.99 13.37
C SER A 259 14.01 0.45 14.74
N SER A 260 13.87 1.22 15.83
CA SER A 260 14.19 0.72 17.17
C SER A 260 13.18 -0.30 17.69
N LEU A 261 11.93 -0.22 17.23
CA LEU A 261 10.85 -1.09 17.66
C LEU A 261 10.66 -2.27 16.71
N TYR A 262 10.68 -2.01 15.40
CA TYR A 262 10.38 -3.01 14.37
C TYR A 262 11.63 -3.62 13.73
N GLY A 263 12.83 -3.21 14.15
CA GLY A 263 14.08 -3.72 13.60
C GLY A 263 14.64 -2.86 12.45
N LYS A 264 15.74 -3.33 11.85
CA LYS A 264 16.49 -2.57 10.85
C LYS A 264 15.68 -2.43 9.56
N VAL A 265 15.99 -1.38 8.79
CA VAL A 265 15.46 -1.19 7.44
C VAL A 265 15.80 -2.40 6.58
N ASP A 266 14.80 -2.95 5.92
CA ASP A 266 14.98 -4.05 4.98
C ASP A 266 15.74 -3.53 3.74
N PRO A 267 16.89 -4.13 3.38
CA PRO A 267 17.68 -3.69 2.23
C PRO A 267 16.95 -3.81 0.89
N ARG A 268 15.92 -4.65 0.79
CA ARG A 268 15.15 -4.83 -0.47
C ARG A 268 14.16 -3.71 -0.67
N THR A 269 13.33 -3.45 0.33
CA THR A 269 12.27 -2.43 0.25
C THR A 269 12.77 -1.02 0.58
N GLY A 270 13.85 -0.89 1.36
CA GLY A 270 14.28 0.39 1.92
C GLY A 270 13.33 0.91 3.01
N HIS A 271 12.46 0.05 3.53
CA HIS A 271 11.45 0.38 4.54
C HIS A 271 11.69 -0.37 5.85
N VAL A 272 11.28 0.23 6.97
CA VAL A 272 11.20 -0.48 8.26
C VAL A 272 10.08 -1.52 8.13
N PRO A 273 10.29 -2.81 8.50
CA PRO A 273 9.30 -3.87 8.33
C PRO A 273 8.03 -3.60 9.15
N SER A 274 6.88 -4.12 8.70
CA SER A 274 5.59 -3.92 9.37
C SER A 274 5.52 -4.69 10.68
N LEU A 275 4.58 -4.35 11.57
CA LEU A 275 4.35 -5.16 12.77
C LEU A 275 4.08 -6.62 12.40
N GLU A 276 3.27 -6.83 11.36
CA GLU A 276 2.90 -8.16 10.89
C GLU A 276 4.15 -8.93 10.44
N ASP A 277 5.03 -8.29 9.66
CA ASP A 277 6.28 -8.91 9.23
C ASP A 277 7.15 -9.29 10.43
N VAL A 278 7.24 -8.42 11.44
CA VAL A 278 8.05 -8.63 12.66
C VAL A 278 7.46 -9.74 13.54
N GLU A 279 6.14 -9.75 13.76
CA GLU A 279 5.46 -10.77 14.54
C GLU A 279 5.65 -12.14 13.90
N VAL A 280 5.40 -12.25 12.59
CA VAL A 280 5.59 -13.49 11.84
C VAL A 280 7.05 -13.95 11.91
N HIS A 281 8.02 -13.05 11.71
CA HIS A 281 9.44 -13.41 11.84
C HIS A 281 9.80 -13.84 13.27
N SER A 282 9.23 -13.19 14.29
CA SER A 282 9.50 -13.52 15.70
C SER A 282 8.89 -14.85 16.11
N GLU A 283 7.69 -15.18 15.65
CA GLU A 283 7.03 -16.46 15.91
C GLU A 283 7.80 -17.59 15.25
N ILE A 284 8.23 -17.39 14.00
CA ILE A 284 9.06 -18.34 13.27
C ILE A 284 10.40 -18.53 13.98
N HIS A 285 11.06 -17.44 14.41
CA HIS A 285 12.29 -17.54 15.19
C HIS A 285 12.12 -18.29 16.52
N GLN A 286 11.02 -18.07 17.24
CA GLN A 286 10.73 -18.82 18.46
C GLN A 286 10.51 -20.32 18.22
N LEU A 287 10.01 -20.71 17.04
CA LEU A 287 9.91 -22.12 16.66
C LEU A 287 11.30 -22.72 16.44
N PHE A 288 12.21 -21.98 15.80
CA PHE A 288 13.59 -22.40 15.62
C PHE A 288 14.34 -22.55 16.95
N ASP A 289 14.22 -21.59 17.87
CA ASP A 289 14.89 -21.65 19.18
C ASP A 289 14.40 -22.87 20.00
N LYS A 290 13.11 -23.18 19.94
CA LYS A 290 12.53 -24.36 20.61
C LYS A 290 12.96 -25.67 19.96
N GLU A 291 13.15 -25.70 18.64
CA GLU A 291 13.69 -26.87 17.95
C GLU A 291 15.16 -27.10 18.32
N ASP A 292 15.96 -26.03 18.41
CA ASP A 292 17.33 -26.14 18.86
C ASP A 292 17.39 -26.69 20.30
N ASP A 293 16.52 -26.24 21.20
CA ASP A 293 16.38 -26.81 22.55
C ASP A 293 15.90 -28.28 22.55
N ALA A 294 14.98 -28.64 21.66
CA ALA A 294 14.53 -30.03 21.50
C ALA A 294 15.61 -30.93 20.90
N THR A 295 16.47 -30.40 20.03
CA THR A 295 17.63 -31.14 19.49
C THR A 295 18.72 -31.34 20.52
N ILE A 296 18.91 -30.43 21.48
CA ILE A 296 19.82 -30.66 22.63
C ILE A 296 19.33 -31.87 23.46
N ILE A 297 18.02 -32.10 23.53
CA ILE A 297 17.44 -33.28 24.21
C ILE A 297 17.55 -34.54 23.33
N ALA A 298 17.53 -34.42 22.00
CA ALA A 298 17.66 -35.54 21.07
C ALA A 298 19.11 -35.95 20.79
N GLU A 299 20.10 -35.08 20.98
CA GLU A 299 21.53 -35.41 20.92
C GLU A 299 21.94 -36.46 21.99
N GLU A 300 21.13 -36.67 23.04
CA GLU A 300 21.33 -37.79 23.97
C GLU A 300 20.92 -39.16 23.38
N GLU A 301 20.20 -39.22 22.24
CA GLU A 301 19.79 -40.47 21.58
C GLU A 301 19.94 -40.45 20.03
N ALA A 302 21.18 -40.54 19.54
CA ALA A 302 21.57 -41.21 18.28
C ALA A 302 20.88 -40.81 16.94
N ILE A 303 20.32 -39.60 16.81
CA ILE A 303 19.88 -39.08 15.50
C ILE A 303 21.09 -38.49 14.78
N LYS A 304 21.26 -38.81 13.49
CA LYS A 304 22.40 -38.34 12.68
C LYS A 304 22.23 -36.86 12.33
N ASP A 305 23.27 -36.05 12.56
CA ASP A 305 23.32 -34.60 12.24
C ASP A 305 22.96 -34.26 10.78
N GLU A 306 23.16 -35.22 9.86
CA GLU A 306 22.89 -35.05 8.43
C GLU A 306 21.38 -34.85 8.16
N ASP A 307 20.52 -35.58 8.87
CA ASP A 307 19.05 -35.44 8.73
C ASP A 307 18.55 -34.11 9.32
N LEU A 308 19.19 -33.61 10.38
CA LEU A 308 18.88 -32.30 10.99
C LEU A 308 19.27 -31.12 10.09
N SER A 309 20.36 -31.26 9.32
CA SER A 309 20.76 -30.22 8.37
C SER A 309 19.75 -30.08 7.22
N ALA A 310 19.20 -31.21 6.74
CA ALA A 310 18.20 -31.23 5.69
C ALA A 310 16.87 -30.63 6.16
N THR A 311 16.42 -30.90 7.38
CA THR A 311 15.19 -30.29 7.94
C THR A 311 15.35 -28.79 8.16
N ARG A 312 16.51 -28.32 8.65
CA ARG A 312 16.80 -26.88 8.78
C ARG A 312 16.75 -26.15 7.45
N GLU A 313 17.26 -26.75 6.38
CA GLU A 313 17.17 -26.15 5.05
C GLU A 313 15.72 -26.11 4.54
N GLN A 314 14.95 -27.20 4.75
CA GLN A 314 13.53 -27.24 4.41
C GLN A 314 12.71 -26.19 5.19
N LEU A 315 13.01 -25.97 6.47
CA LEU A 315 12.33 -24.95 7.27
C LEU A 315 12.64 -23.53 6.79
N ARG A 316 13.90 -23.23 6.39
CA ARG A 316 14.24 -21.94 5.78
C ARG A 316 13.50 -21.70 4.46
N ILE A 317 13.29 -22.76 3.67
CA ILE A 317 12.51 -22.67 2.44
C ILE A 317 11.04 -22.42 2.79
N LEU A 318 10.50 -23.15 3.77
CA LEU A 318 9.13 -22.99 4.23
C LEU A 318 8.86 -21.57 4.75
N GLU A 319 9.79 -21.00 5.52
CA GLU A 319 9.73 -19.61 6.01
C GLU A 319 9.63 -18.62 4.84
N ARG A 320 10.51 -18.73 3.84
CA ARG A 320 10.45 -17.84 2.67
C ARG A 320 9.14 -17.98 1.91
N VAL A 321 8.66 -19.21 1.72
CA VAL A 321 7.40 -19.48 1.02
C VAL A 321 6.21 -18.95 1.81
N TYR A 322 6.21 -19.10 3.14
CA TYR A 322 5.14 -18.61 4.00
C TYR A 322 5.07 -17.08 3.99
N GLN A 323 6.21 -16.40 4.08
CA GLN A 323 6.31 -14.94 3.95
C GLN A 323 5.78 -14.45 2.60
N ASP A 324 6.17 -15.11 1.50
CA ASP A 324 5.68 -14.81 0.15
C ASP A 324 4.16 -15.04 0.00
N ILE A 325 3.61 -16.06 0.67
CA ILE A 325 2.17 -16.31 0.68
C ILE A 325 1.44 -15.21 1.47
N ILE A 326 1.91 -14.83 2.65
CA ILE A 326 1.27 -13.78 3.46
C ILE A 326 1.29 -12.45 2.72
N SER A 327 2.44 -12.04 2.19
CA SER A 327 2.56 -10.78 1.46
C SER A 327 1.63 -10.75 0.25
N LYS A 328 1.57 -11.85 -0.52
CA LYS A 328 0.63 -11.99 -1.65
C LYS A 328 -0.83 -12.01 -1.22
N GLN A 329 -1.18 -12.65 -0.11
CA GLN A 329 -2.56 -12.65 0.39
C GLN A 329 -3.00 -11.24 0.83
N LEU A 330 -2.10 -10.47 1.45
CA LEU A 330 -2.37 -9.07 1.80
C LEU A 330 -2.50 -8.20 0.55
N GLU A 331 -1.61 -8.36 -0.42
CA GLU A 331 -1.66 -7.66 -1.70
C GLU A 331 -2.93 -8.01 -2.49
N GLU A 332 -3.30 -9.28 -2.58
CA GLU A 332 -4.54 -9.74 -3.21
C GLU A 332 -5.77 -9.17 -2.51
N ARG A 333 -5.77 -9.11 -1.17
CA ARG A 333 -6.87 -8.53 -0.40
C ARG A 333 -7.01 -7.03 -0.69
N ARG A 334 -5.90 -6.28 -0.72
CA ARG A 334 -5.89 -4.85 -1.07
C ARG A 334 -6.33 -4.62 -2.51
N THR A 335 -5.82 -5.42 -3.44
CA THR A 335 -6.19 -5.39 -4.86
C THR A 335 -7.66 -5.73 -5.06
N TRP A 336 -8.19 -6.72 -4.34
CA TRP A 336 -9.60 -7.10 -4.41
C TRP A 336 -10.51 -6.02 -3.85
N ASN A 337 -10.13 -5.40 -2.73
CA ASN A 337 -10.83 -4.24 -2.19
C ASN A 337 -10.83 -3.09 -3.20
N TRP A 338 -9.67 -2.75 -3.76
CA TRP A 338 -9.51 -1.72 -4.78
C TRP A 338 -10.41 -1.99 -6.00
N ARG A 339 -10.38 -3.21 -6.56
CA ARG A 339 -11.26 -3.60 -7.67
C ARG A 339 -12.73 -3.51 -7.30
N THR A 340 -13.10 -3.89 -6.08
CA THR A 340 -14.48 -3.82 -5.61
C THR A 340 -14.96 -2.36 -5.53
N ILE A 341 -14.10 -1.45 -5.12
CA ILE A 341 -14.39 -0.01 -5.05
C ILE A 341 -14.49 0.59 -6.44
N HIS A 342 -13.50 0.31 -7.29
CA HIS A 342 -13.49 0.76 -8.68
C HIS A 342 -14.75 0.27 -9.42
N ASN A 343 -15.12 -1.00 -9.22
CA ASN A 343 -16.35 -1.55 -9.78
C ASN A 343 -17.61 -0.85 -9.24
N LYS A 344 -17.71 -0.58 -7.93
CA LYS A 344 -18.85 0.16 -7.36
C LYS A 344 -18.99 1.56 -7.98
N HIS A 345 -17.87 2.26 -8.19
CA HIS A 345 -17.86 3.57 -8.82
C HIS A 345 -18.35 3.50 -10.28
N LEU A 346 -17.87 2.51 -11.05
CA LEU A 346 -18.36 2.28 -12.41
C LEU A 346 -19.85 1.91 -12.46
N TYR A 347 -20.32 1.07 -11.52
CA TYR A 347 -21.74 0.70 -11.42
C TYR A 347 -22.63 1.90 -11.08
N SER A 348 -22.18 2.79 -10.19
CA SER A 348 -22.86 4.04 -9.86
C SER A 348 -23.09 4.90 -11.10
N HIS A 349 -22.03 5.12 -11.91
CA HIS A 349 -22.12 5.88 -13.15
C HIS A 349 -23.06 5.25 -14.18
N MET A 350 -23.05 3.92 -14.31
CA MET A 350 -23.93 3.21 -15.24
C MET A 350 -25.41 3.34 -14.86
N VAL A 351 -25.74 3.25 -13.57
CA VAL A 351 -27.11 3.38 -13.07
C VAL A 351 -27.60 4.83 -13.18
N MET A 352 -26.77 5.81 -12.84
CA MET A 352 -27.10 7.23 -13.01
C MET A 352 -27.35 7.59 -14.47
N GLY A 353 -26.53 7.08 -15.41
CA GLY A 353 -26.72 7.28 -16.84
C GLY A 353 -28.10 6.80 -17.32
N ASN A 354 -28.47 5.56 -16.98
CA ASN A 354 -29.78 5.01 -17.34
C ASN A 354 -30.96 5.76 -16.69
N LEU A 355 -30.80 6.25 -15.46
CA LEU A 355 -31.83 7.02 -14.78
C LEU A 355 -32.04 8.38 -15.46
N VAL A 356 -30.96 9.11 -15.77
CA VAL A 356 -31.02 10.40 -16.47
C VAL A 356 -31.65 10.22 -17.84
N GLU A 357 -31.25 9.20 -18.59
CA GLU A 357 -31.83 8.88 -19.90
C GLU A 357 -33.34 8.59 -19.80
N THR A 358 -33.76 7.80 -18.80
CA THR A 358 -35.18 7.49 -18.57
C THR A 358 -35.98 8.76 -18.23
N VAL A 359 -35.48 9.61 -17.34
CA VAL A 359 -36.13 10.88 -16.97
C VAL A 359 -36.22 11.81 -18.18
N PHE A 360 -35.18 11.85 -19.02
CA PHE A 360 -35.18 12.64 -20.25
C PHE A 360 -36.23 12.16 -21.25
N TYR A 361 -36.36 10.84 -21.46
CA TYR A 361 -37.43 10.28 -22.29
C TYR A 361 -38.82 10.57 -21.73
N MET A 362 -39.02 10.47 -20.41
CA MET A 362 -40.28 10.86 -19.77
C MET A 362 -40.58 12.35 -19.98
N GLY A 363 -39.56 13.21 -19.92
CA GLY A 363 -39.67 14.64 -20.23
C GLY A 363 -40.08 14.91 -21.67
N ILE A 364 -39.43 14.28 -22.65
CA ILE A 364 -39.75 14.43 -24.08
C ILE A 364 -41.17 13.93 -24.37
N THR A 365 -41.52 12.75 -23.88
CA THR A 365 -42.86 12.17 -24.10
C THR A 365 -43.94 13.03 -23.43
N GLY A 366 -43.70 13.52 -22.20
CA GLY A 366 -44.59 14.47 -21.53
C GLY A 366 -44.76 15.77 -22.32
N TRP A 367 -43.68 16.31 -22.88
CA TRP A 367 -43.72 17.50 -23.75
C TRP A 367 -44.51 17.25 -25.04
N GLN A 368 -44.32 16.11 -25.69
CA GLN A 368 -45.09 15.72 -26.87
C GLN A 368 -46.59 15.64 -26.56
N VAL A 369 -46.97 15.00 -25.45
CA VAL A 369 -48.39 14.93 -25.02
C VAL A 369 -48.95 16.33 -24.73
N TYR A 370 -48.16 17.19 -24.07
CA TYR A 370 -48.57 18.57 -23.79
C TYR A 370 -48.80 19.38 -25.08
N THR A 371 -47.88 19.29 -26.05
CA THR A 371 -48.01 20.02 -27.33
C THR A 371 -49.22 19.56 -28.13
N ILE A 372 -49.46 18.25 -28.22
CA ILE A 372 -50.65 17.68 -28.87
C ILE A 372 -51.93 18.19 -28.19
N ARG A 373 -52.01 18.14 -26.86
CA ARG A 373 -53.17 18.64 -26.10
C ARG A 373 -53.41 20.12 -26.33
N LYS A 374 -52.35 20.94 -26.37
CA LYS A 374 -52.43 22.37 -26.67
C LYS A 374 -52.92 22.64 -28.09
N TRP A 375 -52.47 21.82 -29.05
CA TRP A 375 -52.89 21.91 -30.46
C TRP A 375 -54.38 21.62 -30.62
N PHE A 376 -54.89 20.56 -29.99
CA PHE A 376 -56.31 20.22 -30.02
C PHE A 376 -57.20 21.14 -29.16
N GLY A 377 -56.67 21.71 -28.06
CA GLY A 377 -57.42 22.61 -27.19
C GLY A 377 -57.52 24.05 -27.70
N GLY A 378 -56.61 24.47 -28.61
CA GLY A 378 -56.55 25.85 -29.13
C GLY A 378 -57.17 26.06 -30.51
N GLY A 379 -57.62 24.99 -31.19
CA GLY A 379 -58.35 25.12 -32.45
C GLY A 379 -59.76 25.67 -32.20
N PRO A 380 -60.18 26.78 -32.83
CA PRO A 380 -61.58 27.18 -32.79
C PRO A 380 -62.39 26.02 -33.36
N THR A 381 -63.39 25.57 -32.61
CA THR A 381 -64.37 24.59 -33.03
C THR A 381 -64.84 24.91 -34.46
N LEU A 382 -64.30 24.19 -35.43
CA LEU A 382 -64.76 24.16 -36.81
C LEU A 382 -66.19 23.62 -36.77
N GLY A 383 -67.15 24.55 -36.71
CA GLY A 383 -68.55 24.23 -36.55
C GLY A 383 -69.39 25.40 -36.06
N ARG A 384 -69.38 26.52 -36.79
CA ARG A 384 -70.59 27.33 -36.91
C ARG A 384 -70.73 27.93 -38.30
#